data_AF-C6TFT4-F1
#
_entry.id   AF-C6TFT4-F1
#
_cell.length_a   1.000
_cell.length_b   1.000
_cell.length_c   1.000
_cell.angle_alpha   90.00
_cell.angle_beta   90.00
_cell.angle_gamma   90.00
#
_symmetry.space_group_name_H-M   'P 1'
#
loop_
_entity.id
_entity.type
_entity.pdbx_description
1 polymer ?
#
loop_
_entity_poly.entity_id
_entity_poly.type
_entity_poly.pdbx_seq_one_letter_code
_entity_poly.pdbx_strand_id
1 'polypeptide(L)'
;MPTVSPIERVGKYIGPEEWNALISNPDTVVIDVRNNYETRIGKFKGAVDPCTTSFREFPSWVDEHFQLTETDDREHPKVEVNSVQPAEKEMDNKRQHMPRVAMYCTGGIRCEKATSLLLSKGFKEVFHLEGGILKYLEEVPETESLWEGECFVFDKRVSVEHGLVPGNFKLCYGCKQPVSDADMEAPEYEYGVSCPHCFAQKSDEEKERARARQRQFERWGIIGGPDKGRRPTCEQESTNRKPNQLSRSI
;
A
#
# COMPACT_ATOMS: atom_id res chain seq x y z
N MET A 1 15.25 -8.33 8.68
CA MET A 1 14.90 -6.97 8.20
C MET A 1 15.96 -6.02 8.73
N PRO A 2 16.80 -5.41 7.88
CA PRO A 2 17.69 -4.36 8.34
C PRO A 2 16.84 -3.20 8.87
N THR A 3 17.20 -2.70 10.05
CA THR A 3 16.51 -1.59 10.70
C THR A 3 16.94 -0.29 10.03
N VAL A 4 16.27 0.09 8.95
CA VAL A 4 16.52 1.38 8.30
C VAL A 4 16.00 2.48 9.22
N SER A 5 16.92 3.26 9.81
CA SER A 5 16.59 4.47 10.58
C SER A 5 16.01 5.53 9.62
N PRO A 6 14.77 6.02 9.82
CA PRO A 6 14.11 6.94 8.88
C PRO A 6 14.76 8.32 8.70
N ILE A 7 15.89 8.60 9.35
CA ILE A 7 16.40 9.96 9.54
C ILE A 7 17.71 10.22 8.78
N GLU A 8 18.43 9.20 8.32
CA GLU A 8 19.83 9.44 7.93
C GLU A 8 20.01 10.03 6.53
N ARG A 9 19.15 9.71 5.56
CA ARG A 9 19.11 10.36 4.22
C ARG A 9 17.73 10.25 3.57
N VAL A 10 17.08 11.37 3.33
CA VAL A 10 15.92 11.49 2.44
C VAL A 10 16.40 12.14 1.14
N GLY A 11 15.82 11.75 0.02
CA GLY A 11 16.16 12.29 -1.30
C GLY A 11 15.48 13.61 -1.55
N LYS A 12 15.38 14.00 -2.82
CA LYS A 12 14.96 15.35 -3.18
C LYS A 12 13.44 15.42 -3.29
N TYR A 13 12.83 16.28 -2.48
CA TYR A 13 11.44 16.70 -2.62
C TYR A 13 11.26 17.50 -3.91
N ILE A 14 10.20 17.19 -4.64
CA ILE A 14 9.79 17.90 -5.86
C ILE A 14 8.33 18.32 -5.68
N GLY A 15 8.08 19.61 -5.80
CA GLY A 15 6.74 20.19 -5.71
C GLY A 15 5.86 19.76 -6.91
N PRO A 16 4.53 19.81 -6.77
CA PRO A 16 3.61 19.46 -7.86
C PRO A 16 3.83 20.25 -9.15
N GLU A 17 4.20 21.52 -9.05
CA GLU A 17 4.45 22.43 -10.17
C GLU A 17 5.67 22.02 -11.00
N GLU A 18 6.69 21.42 -10.37
CA GLU A 18 7.90 20.92 -11.04
C GLU A 18 7.78 19.44 -11.44
N TRP A 19 6.84 18.72 -10.83
CA TRP A 19 6.69 17.27 -10.99
C TRP A 19 6.51 16.85 -12.45
N ASN A 20 5.62 17.53 -13.18
CA ASN A 20 5.32 17.21 -14.58
C ASN A 20 6.56 17.29 -15.48
N ALA A 21 7.42 18.29 -15.26
CA ALA A 21 8.65 18.45 -16.03
C ALA A 21 9.64 17.32 -15.74
N LEU A 22 9.73 16.88 -14.49
CA LEU A 22 10.58 15.76 -14.07
C LEU A 22 10.11 14.43 -14.69
N ILE A 23 8.81 14.12 -14.62
CA ILE A 23 8.26 12.85 -15.09
C ILE A 23 8.09 12.78 -16.61
N SER A 24 8.07 13.91 -17.30
CA SER A 24 8.06 13.96 -18.77
C SER A 24 9.44 13.72 -19.39
N ASN A 25 10.51 13.74 -18.59
CA ASN A 25 11.85 13.52 -19.09
C ASN A 25 12.08 12.01 -19.36
N PRO A 26 12.53 11.62 -20.57
CA PRO A 26 12.70 10.21 -20.95
C PRO A 26 13.77 9.47 -20.13
N ASP A 27 14.71 10.18 -19.50
CA ASP A 27 15.75 9.60 -18.65
C ASP A 27 15.28 9.43 -17.19
N THR A 28 14.03 9.77 -16.88
CA THR A 28 13.42 9.59 -15.56
C THR A 28 12.60 8.31 -15.51
N VAL A 29 12.96 7.40 -14.62
CA VAL A 29 12.12 6.24 -14.27
C VAL A 29 11.13 6.68 -13.19
N VAL A 30 9.85 6.70 -13.54
CA VAL A 30 8.77 7.06 -12.62
C VAL A 30 8.20 5.78 -12.00
N ILE A 31 8.20 5.68 -10.68
CA ILE A 31 7.82 4.46 -9.96
C ILE A 31 6.64 4.75 -9.03
N ASP A 32 5.57 3.99 -9.18
CA ASP A 32 4.45 3.97 -8.25
C ASP A 32 4.80 3.13 -7.02
N VAL A 33 4.94 3.75 -5.85
CA VAL A 33 5.31 3.03 -4.62
C VAL A 33 4.06 2.50 -3.88
N ARG A 34 2.90 2.51 -4.55
CA ARG A 34 1.64 2.05 -3.98
C ARG A 34 1.43 0.56 -4.18
N ASN A 35 0.40 0.03 -3.51
CA ASN A 35 -0.01 -1.35 -3.75
C ASN A 35 -0.81 -1.44 -5.05
N ASN A 36 -0.81 -2.63 -5.66
CA ASN A 36 -1.46 -2.90 -6.94
C ASN A 36 -2.93 -2.46 -7.02
N TYR A 37 -3.69 -2.58 -5.93
CA TYR A 37 -5.10 -2.18 -5.91
C TYR A 37 -5.30 -0.66 -5.95
N GLU A 38 -4.29 0.11 -5.55
CA GLU A 38 -4.28 1.58 -5.64
C GLU A 38 -3.87 2.02 -7.05
N THR A 39 -2.86 1.37 -7.63
CA THR A 39 -2.37 1.64 -8.99
C THR A 39 -3.40 1.30 -10.06
N ARG A 40 -4.19 0.24 -9.83
CA ARG A 40 -5.24 -0.22 -10.75
C ARG A 40 -6.28 0.84 -11.08
N ILE A 41 -6.62 1.70 -10.12
CA ILE A 41 -7.72 2.67 -10.29
C ILE A 41 -7.26 4.03 -10.81
N GLY A 42 -5.96 4.29 -10.76
CA GLY A 42 -5.36 5.48 -11.35
C GLY A 42 -3.87 5.55 -11.06
N LYS A 43 -3.10 6.18 -11.95
CA LYS A 43 -1.65 6.32 -11.86
C LYS A 43 -1.15 7.48 -12.73
N PHE A 44 0.10 7.87 -12.56
CA PHE A 44 0.73 8.79 -13.51
C PHE A 44 1.01 8.09 -14.84
N LYS A 45 0.82 8.82 -15.94
CA LYS A 45 1.10 8.33 -17.28
C LYS A 45 2.56 7.88 -17.41
N GLY A 46 2.77 6.68 -17.92
CA GLY A 46 4.11 6.09 -18.09
C GLY A 46 4.77 5.61 -16.80
N ALA A 47 4.12 5.70 -15.64
CA ALA A 47 4.66 5.18 -14.40
C ALA A 47 4.76 3.65 -14.40
N VAL A 48 5.89 3.16 -13.91
CA VAL A 48 6.17 1.75 -13.64
C VAL A 48 5.36 1.33 -12.41
N ASP A 49 4.58 0.26 -12.57
CA ASP A 49 3.86 -0.39 -11.48
C ASP A 49 4.66 -1.60 -10.99
N PRO A 50 5.18 -1.60 -9.76
CA PRO A 50 5.83 -2.75 -9.15
C PRO A 50 4.92 -3.96 -8.93
N CYS A 51 3.59 -3.80 -9.08
CA CYS A 51 2.59 -4.83 -8.83
C CYS A 51 2.63 -5.43 -7.40
N THR A 52 3.16 -4.68 -6.43
CA THR A 52 3.28 -5.14 -5.04
C THR A 52 1.92 -5.22 -4.35
N THR A 53 1.71 -6.24 -3.51
CA THR A 53 0.52 -6.32 -2.65
C THR A 53 0.73 -5.62 -1.30
N SER A 54 2.00 -5.40 -0.95
CA SER A 54 2.44 -4.77 0.28
C SER A 54 3.75 -4.02 0.05
N PHE A 55 3.88 -2.83 0.65
CA PHE A 55 5.12 -2.05 0.62
C PHE A 55 6.37 -2.83 1.11
N ARG A 56 6.20 -3.91 1.88
CA ARG A 56 7.33 -4.77 2.32
C ARG A 56 8.01 -5.51 1.16
N GLU A 57 7.33 -5.67 0.03
CA GLU A 57 7.84 -6.33 -1.17
C GLU A 57 8.68 -5.37 -2.04
N PHE A 58 8.50 -4.06 -1.86
CA PHE A 58 9.18 -3.03 -2.65
C PHE A 58 10.72 -3.18 -2.66
N PRO A 59 11.41 -3.48 -1.54
CA PRO A 59 12.85 -3.68 -1.58
C PRO A 59 13.31 -4.80 -2.50
N SER A 60 12.63 -5.95 -2.46
CA SER A 60 12.93 -7.09 -3.34
C SER A 60 12.68 -6.73 -4.80
N TRP A 61 11.59 -6.02 -5.08
CA TRP A 61 11.30 -5.55 -6.43
C TRP A 61 12.39 -4.62 -6.98
N VAL A 62 12.93 -3.71 -6.16
CA VAL A 62 14.05 -2.83 -6.57
C VAL A 62 15.28 -3.66 -6.94
N ASP A 63 15.60 -4.67 -6.14
CA ASP A 63 16.77 -5.52 -6.39
C ASP A 63 16.64 -6.31 -7.69
N GLU A 64 15.46 -6.86 -7.95
CA GLU A 64 15.17 -7.59 -9.19
C GLU A 64 15.14 -6.67 -10.42
N HIS A 65 14.43 -5.54 -10.32
CA HIS A 65 14.24 -4.60 -11.43
C HIS A 65 15.55 -3.98 -11.91
N PHE A 66 16.43 -3.63 -10.96
CA PHE A 66 17.73 -3.02 -11.26
C PHE A 66 18.90 -4.01 -11.23
N GLN A 67 18.63 -5.32 -11.09
CA GLN A 67 19.61 -6.40 -11.11
C GLN A 67 20.75 -6.19 -10.08
N LEU A 68 20.39 -5.74 -8.88
CA LEU A 68 21.31 -5.46 -7.79
C LEU A 68 21.59 -6.76 -7.03
N THR A 69 22.38 -7.67 -7.60
CA THR A 69 22.88 -8.83 -6.84
C THR A 69 23.99 -8.37 -5.89
N GLU A 70 23.89 -8.72 -4.61
CA GLU A 70 24.92 -8.43 -3.60
C GLU A 70 26.28 -8.95 -4.07
N THR A 71 27.19 -8.05 -4.46
CA THR A 71 28.60 -8.39 -4.51
C THR A 71 29.09 -8.46 -3.08
N ASP A 72 29.16 -9.69 -2.60
CA ASP A 72 29.75 -10.14 -1.34
C ASP A 72 30.96 -9.26 -0.94
N ASP A 73 30.77 -8.46 0.11
CA ASP A 73 31.86 -7.90 0.90
C ASP A 73 32.59 -9.08 1.59
N ARG A 74 33.55 -9.71 0.88
CA ARG A 74 34.51 -10.63 1.50
C ARG A 74 35.93 -10.14 1.29
N GLU A 75 36.44 -9.62 2.40
CA GLU A 75 37.82 -9.70 2.88
C GLU A 75 38.92 -9.26 1.92
N HIS A 76 39.55 -8.13 2.26
CA HIS A 76 40.93 -7.87 1.89
C HIS A 76 41.85 -8.88 2.62
N PRO A 77 42.74 -9.59 1.90
CA PRO A 77 44.11 -9.71 2.39
C PRO A 77 45.09 -9.02 1.45
N LYS A 78 46.10 -8.44 2.08
CA LYS A 78 47.17 -7.62 1.51
C LYS A 78 47.99 -8.39 0.46
N VAL A 79 48.09 -7.78 -0.73
CA VAL A 79 49.26 -7.57 -1.61
C VAL A 79 50.31 -8.70 -1.73
N GLU A 80 50.53 -9.19 -2.97
CA GLU A 80 51.84 -9.11 -3.67
C GLU A 80 51.74 -9.39 -5.20
N VAL A 81 51.71 -8.28 -5.95
CA VAL A 81 52.46 -7.90 -7.17
C VAL A 81 52.73 -8.91 -8.34
N ASN A 82 52.44 -8.39 -9.55
CA ASN A 82 52.77 -8.80 -10.94
C ASN A 82 51.77 -9.75 -11.61
N SER A 83 50.99 -9.36 -12.64
CA SER A 83 51.49 -8.99 -13.97
C SER A 83 50.33 -8.47 -14.85
N VAL A 84 50.66 -7.60 -15.79
CA VAL A 84 49.83 -6.89 -16.78
C VAL A 84 48.86 -7.77 -17.58
N GLN A 85 47.58 -7.36 -17.68
CA GLN A 85 46.87 -7.12 -18.97
C GLN A 85 45.47 -6.48 -18.76
N PRO A 86 45.00 -5.63 -19.71
CA PRO A 86 43.89 -4.70 -19.51
C PRO A 86 42.54 -5.37 -19.81
N ALA A 87 41.91 -5.96 -18.80
CA ALA A 87 40.54 -6.48 -18.87
C ALA A 87 39.58 -5.75 -17.91
N GLU A 88 39.97 -4.57 -17.42
CA GLU A 88 39.22 -3.84 -16.38
C GLU A 88 38.20 -2.83 -16.95
N LYS A 89 38.28 -2.49 -18.25
CA LYS A 89 37.46 -1.43 -18.84
C LYS A 89 36.04 -1.83 -19.24
N GLU A 90 35.72 -3.12 -19.33
CA GLU A 90 34.38 -3.56 -19.73
C GLU A 90 33.45 -3.87 -18.55
N MET A 91 34.00 -4.18 -17.37
CA MET A 91 33.19 -4.53 -16.20
C MET A 91 32.82 -3.32 -15.33
N ASP A 92 33.53 -2.20 -15.48
CA ASP A 92 33.26 -0.93 -14.78
C ASP A 92 32.14 -0.11 -15.46
N ASN A 93 31.94 -0.32 -16.77
CA ASN A 93 31.00 0.43 -17.60
C ASN A 93 29.51 0.04 -17.37
N LYS A 94 29.25 -1.13 -16.76
CA LYS A 94 27.89 -1.59 -16.40
C LYS A 94 27.37 -1.02 -15.08
N ARG A 95 28.26 -0.57 -14.18
CA ARG A 95 27.88 0.12 -12.93
C ARG A 95 27.61 1.61 -13.15
N GLN A 96 27.76 2.13 -14.37
CA GLN A 96 28.15 3.53 -14.55
C GLN A 96 27.02 4.54 -14.84
N HIS A 97 25.74 4.12 -14.88
CA HIS A 97 24.66 5.10 -14.81
C HIS A 97 23.38 4.50 -14.20
N MET A 98 23.26 4.58 -12.88
CA MET A 98 21.97 4.37 -12.22
C MET A 98 21.00 5.46 -12.70
N PRO A 99 19.81 5.10 -13.19
CA PRO A 99 18.89 6.08 -13.75
C PRO A 99 18.38 7.02 -12.66
N ARG A 100 17.90 8.17 -13.11
CA ARG A 100 17.13 9.08 -12.25
C ARG A 100 15.80 8.44 -11.93
N VAL A 101 15.47 8.35 -10.64
CA VAL A 101 14.23 7.75 -10.16
C VAL A 101 13.34 8.83 -9.56
N ALA A 102 12.10 8.90 -10.02
CA ALA A 102 11.05 9.72 -9.44
C ALA A 102 9.96 8.83 -8.86
N MET A 103 9.62 9.02 -7.59
CA MET A 103 8.64 8.20 -6.88
C MET A 103 7.46 9.00 -6.37
N TYR A 104 6.31 8.35 -6.31
CA TYR A 104 5.13 8.94 -5.71
C TYR A 104 4.30 7.90 -4.96
N CYS A 105 3.47 8.38 -4.04
CA CYS A 105 2.41 7.62 -3.39
C CYS A 105 1.31 8.60 -2.98
N THR A 106 0.22 8.12 -2.36
CA THR A 106 -0.95 8.94 -2.04
C THR A 106 -0.60 10.23 -1.28
N GLY A 107 0.24 10.15 -0.25
CA GLY A 107 0.58 11.30 0.62
C GLY A 107 2.04 11.40 1.02
N GLY A 108 2.98 10.85 0.22
CA GLY A 108 4.43 11.00 0.44
C GLY A 108 5.11 10.02 1.41
N ILE A 109 4.43 9.52 2.45
CA ILE A 109 5.04 8.72 3.53
C ILE A 109 5.80 7.47 3.05
N ARG A 110 5.27 6.72 2.06
CA ARG A 110 5.98 5.55 1.51
C ARG A 110 7.23 5.95 0.74
N CYS A 111 7.18 7.08 0.05
CA CYS A 111 8.29 7.61 -0.71
C CYS A 111 9.42 8.07 0.20
N GLU A 112 9.14 8.66 1.36
CA GLU A 112 10.19 9.00 2.34
C GLU A 112 11.04 7.77 2.70
N LYS A 113 10.38 6.64 2.98
CA LYS A 113 11.06 5.37 3.30
C LYS A 113 11.75 4.73 2.10
N ALA A 114 11.08 4.71 0.95
CA ALA A 114 11.61 4.14 -0.28
C ALA A 114 12.85 4.88 -0.77
N THR A 115 12.91 6.19 -0.55
CA THR A 115 14.04 7.00 -0.96
C THR A 115 15.30 6.67 -0.16
N SER A 116 15.21 6.52 1.15
CA SER A 116 16.35 6.08 1.97
C SER A 116 16.90 4.72 1.50
N LEU A 117 16.00 3.81 1.11
CA LEU A 117 16.38 2.51 0.55
C LEU A 117 17.15 2.66 -0.77
N LEU A 118 16.63 3.42 -1.75
CA LEU A 118 17.31 3.60 -3.04
C LEU A 118 18.66 4.30 -2.88
N LEU A 119 18.74 5.32 -2.02
CA LEU A 119 20.02 5.96 -1.71
C LEU A 119 21.03 4.97 -1.12
N SER A 120 20.59 4.06 -0.24
CA SER A 120 21.47 3.02 0.33
C SER A 120 21.95 2.00 -0.71
N LYS A 121 21.17 1.80 -1.78
CA LYS A 121 21.50 0.93 -2.92
C LYS A 121 22.35 1.62 -3.99
N GLY A 122 22.79 2.86 -3.76
CA GLY A 122 23.72 3.57 -4.64
C GLY A 122 23.08 4.46 -5.70
N PHE A 123 21.75 4.62 -5.70
CA PHE A 123 21.10 5.61 -6.55
C PHE A 123 21.49 7.02 -6.08
N LYS A 124 21.97 7.86 -7.00
CA LYS A 124 22.39 9.25 -6.69
C LYS A 124 21.25 10.24 -6.88
N GLU A 125 20.35 9.95 -7.81
CA GLU A 125 19.29 10.85 -8.26
C GLU A 125 17.93 10.25 -7.94
N VAL A 126 17.54 10.37 -6.66
CA VAL A 126 16.24 9.92 -6.17
C VAL A 126 15.38 11.10 -5.78
N PHE A 127 14.23 11.21 -6.44
CA PHE A 127 13.26 12.27 -6.28
C PHE A 127 11.93 11.67 -5.81
N HIS A 128 11.16 12.45 -5.07
CA HIS A 128 9.79 12.08 -4.72
C HIS A 128 8.84 13.28 -4.69
N LEU A 129 7.58 13.02 -5.02
CA LEU A 129 6.52 14.03 -5.02
C LEU A 129 6.22 14.49 -3.60
N GLU A 130 6.49 15.76 -3.31
CA GLU A 130 6.18 16.39 -2.03
C GLU A 130 4.66 16.45 -1.84
N GLY A 131 4.18 16.00 -0.67
CA GLY A 131 2.73 15.91 -0.40
C GLY A 131 1.99 14.80 -1.17
N GLY A 132 2.68 14.07 -2.06
CA GLY A 132 2.12 12.96 -2.81
C GLY A 132 1.04 13.35 -3.82
N ILE A 133 0.30 12.35 -4.29
CA ILE A 133 -0.74 12.52 -5.33
C ILE A 133 -1.83 13.51 -4.87
N LEU A 134 -2.18 13.51 -3.59
CA LEU A 134 -3.25 14.40 -3.09
C LEU A 134 -2.90 15.88 -3.27
N LYS A 135 -1.68 16.28 -2.88
CA LYS A 135 -1.23 17.66 -3.09
C LYS A 135 -1.17 18.01 -4.59
N TYR A 136 -0.73 17.05 -5.41
CA TYR A 136 -0.69 17.24 -6.86
C TYR A 136 -2.08 17.47 -7.49
N LEU A 137 -3.09 16.67 -7.10
CA LEU A 137 -4.46 16.82 -7.59
C LEU A 137 -5.15 18.08 -7.06
N GLU A 138 -4.62 18.69 -6.00
CA GLU A 138 -5.11 19.96 -5.44
C GLU A 138 -4.50 21.17 -6.15
N GLU A 139 -3.21 21.13 -6.48
CA GLU A 139 -2.46 22.31 -6.93
C GLU A 139 -2.29 22.39 -8.45
N VAL A 140 -2.14 21.26 -9.15
CA VAL A 140 -1.90 21.24 -10.61
C VAL A 140 -3.23 21.21 -11.34
N PRO A 141 -3.52 22.11 -12.30
CA PRO A 141 -4.77 22.09 -13.06
C PRO A 141 -4.98 20.80 -13.87
N GLU A 142 -6.24 20.37 -14.00
CA GLU A 142 -6.60 19.12 -14.69
C GLU A 142 -6.11 19.09 -16.14
N THR A 143 -6.17 20.25 -16.82
CA THR A 143 -5.73 20.42 -18.21
C THR A 143 -4.24 20.18 -18.41
N GLU A 144 -3.44 20.31 -17.36
CA GLU A 144 -1.99 20.09 -17.35
C GLU A 144 -1.62 18.79 -16.64
N SER A 145 -2.61 18.05 -16.12
CA SER A 145 -2.39 16.87 -15.32
C SER A 145 -1.87 15.70 -16.17
N LEU A 146 -0.88 14.99 -15.62
CA LEU A 146 -0.39 13.72 -16.16
C LEU A 146 -0.95 12.52 -15.39
N TRP A 147 -1.90 12.77 -14.48
CA TRP A 147 -2.60 11.73 -13.73
C TRP A 147 -3.75 11.14 -14.55
N GLU A 148 -3.86 9.82 -14.55
CA GLU A 148 -4.94 9.09 -15.23
C GLU A 148 -5.75 8.30 -14.21
N GLY A 149 -7.09 8.42 -14.24
CA GLY A 149 -8.00 7.71 -13.34
C GLY A 149 -8.21 8.39 -11.98
N GLU A 150 -8.56 7.62 -10.96
CA GLU A 150 -8.86 8.12 -9.61
C GLU A 150 -7.75 7.76 -8.60
N CYS A 151 -7.55 8.59 -7.58
CA CYS A 151 -6.57 8.34 -6.52
C CYS A 151 -7.21 7.61 -5.34
N PHE A 152 -6.72 6.42 -5.01
CA PHE A 152 -7.18 5.67 -3.85
C PHE A 152 -6.82 6.38 -2.52
N VAL A 153 -7.80 6.48 -1.61
CA VAL A 153 -7.64 7.04 -0.26
C VAL A 153 -8.14 6.08 0.82
N PHE A 154 -7.44 6.06 1.95
CA PHE A 154 -7.71 5.16 3.07
C PHE A 154 -8.78 5.70 4.04
N ASP A 155 -9.90 6.18 3.49
CA ASP A 155 -11.03 6.67 4.27
C ASP A 155 -12.37 6.26 3.62
N LYS A 156 -13.48 6.86 4.07
CA LYS A 156 -14.83 6.53 3.60
C LYS A 156 -15.06 6.86 2.12
N ARG A 157 -14.27 7.75 1.53
CA ARG A 157 -14.39 8.16 0.13
C ARG A 157 -13.91 7.08 -0.83
N VAL A 158 -12.98 6.22 -0.40
CA VAL A 158 -12.32 5.16 -1.20
C VAL A 158 -11.41 5.71 -2.31
N SER A 159 -11.89 6.68 -3.07
CA SER A 159 -11.12 7.36 -4.11
C SER A 159 -11.46 8.85 -4.19
N VAL A 160 -10.55 9.60 -4.79
CA VAL A 160 -10.75 11.01 -5.15
C VAL A 160 -10.31 11.26 -6.59
N GLU A 161 -11.01 12.13 -7.28
CA GLU A 161 -10.66 12.63 -8.59
C GLU A 161 -9.84 13.93 -8.45
N HIS A 162 -9.61 14.59 -9.59
CA HIS A 162 -8.95 15.88 -9.65
C HIS A 162 -9.69 16.95 -8.82
N GLY A 163 -8.97 17.86 -8.16
CA GLY A 163 -9.56 18.81 -7.21
C GLY A 163 -10.03 18.16 -5.89
N LEU A 164 -9.59 16.93 -5.60
CA LEU A 164 -9.93 16.18 -4.37
C LEU A 164 -11.42 15.90 -4.18
N VAL A 165 -12.20 15.94 -5.27
CA VAL A 165 -13.61 15.58 -5.23
C VAL A 165 -13.77 14.07 -5.02
N PRO A 166 -14.76 13.60 -4.23
CA PRO A 166 -14.99 12.17 -4.05
C PRO A 166 -15.25 11.48 -5.38
N GLY A 167 -14.55 10.38 -5.62
CA GLY A 167 -14.68 9.59 -6.85
C GLY A 167 -15.78 8.52 -6.79
N ASN A 168 -15.78 7.62 -7.77
CA ASN A 168 -16.88 6.68 -7.98
C ASN A 168 -16.64 5.29 -7.39
N PHE A 169 -15.38 4.90 -7.14
CA PHE A 169 -15.08 3.59 -6.60
C PHE A 169 -15.71 3.35 -5.22
N LYS A 170 -16.16 2.12 -4.99
CA LYS A 170 -16.65 1.65 -3.69
C LYS A 170 -15.68 0.65 -3.10
N LEU A 171 -15.78 0.41 -1.80
CA LEU A 171 -14.93 -0.56 -1.12
C LEU A 171 -15.59 -1.94 -1.14
N CYS A 172 -14.89 -2.95 -1.67
CA CYS A 172 -15.32 -4.32 -1.44
C CYS A 172 -15.13 -4.67 0.04
N TYR A 173 -16.22 -4.92 0.76
CA TYR A 173 -16.14 -5.30 2.17
C TYR A 173 -15.50 -6.67 2.39
N GLY A 174 -15.40 -7.49 1.33
CA GLY A 174 -14.75 -8.79 1.31
C GLY A 174 -13.22 -8.72 1.37
N CYS A 175 -12.57 -7.88 0.55
CA CYS A 175 -11.10 -7.80 0.43
C CYS A 175 -10.52 -6.41 0.73
N LYS A 176 -11.35 -5.40 0.97
CA LYS A 176 -10.97 -4.00 1.19
C LYS A 176 -10.26 -3.33 0.00
N GLN A 177 -10.49 -3.85 -1.20
CA GLN A 177 -10.01 -3.22 -2.43
C GLN A 177 -11.11 -2.38 -3.08
N PRO A 178 -10.75 -1.34 -3.86
CA PRO A 178 -11.70 -0.58 -4.63
C PRO A 178 -12.34 -1.46 -5.73
N VAL A 179 -13.63 -1.25 -5.93
CA VAL A 179 -14.47 -1.85 -6.97
C VAL A 179 -15.20 -0.74 -7.73
N SER A 180 -15.18 -0.82 -9.05
CA SER A 180 -15.94 0.05 -9.95
C SER A 180 -17.40 -0.37 -10.03
N ASP A 181 -18.26 0.46 -10.62
CA ASP A 181 -19.66 0.07 -10.88
C ASP A 181 -19.74 -1.16 -11.78
N ALA A 182 -18.87 -1.27 -12.79
CA ALA A 182 -18.76 -2.46 -13.64
C ALA A 182 -18.35 -3.72 -12.85
N ASP A 183 -17.43 -3.60 -11.88
CA ASP A 183 -17.06 -4.72 -11.01
C ASP A 183 -18.23 -5.19 -10.14
N MET A 184 -19.18 -4.31 -9.81
CA MET A 184 -20.36 -4.63 -9.00
C MET A 184 -21.47 -5.30 -9.80
N GLU A 185 -21.45 -5.19 -11.12
CA GLU A 185 -22.39 -5.88 -12.03
C GLU A 185 -21.93 -7.31 -12.38
N ALA A 186 -20.68 -7.66 -12.08
CA ALA A 186 -20.11 -8.95 -12.38
C ALA A 186 -20.75 -10.10 -11.56
N PRO A 187 -20.90 -11.32 -12.11
CA PRO A 187 -21.45 -12.48 -11.39
C PRO A 187 -20.69 -12.86 -10.11
N GLU A 188 -19.39 -12.54 -10.05
CA GLU A 188 -18.51 -12.78 -8.91
C GLU A 188 -18.73 -11.79 -7.76
N TYR A 189 -19.48 -10.71 -8.00
CA TYR A 189 -19.80 -9.73 -7.00
C TYR A 189 -20.97 -10.17 -6.12
N GLU A 190 -20.70 -10.20 -4.82
CA GLU A 190 -21.73 -10.41 -3.80
C GLU A 190 -21.47 -9.38 -2.69
N TYR A 191 -22.40 -8.44 -2.51
CA TYR A 191 -22.25 -7.35 -1.56
C TYR A 191 -21.93 -7.87 -0.15
N GLY A 192 -20.89 -7.31 0.49
CA GLY A 192 -20.43 -7.77 1.81
C GLY A 192 -19.52 -9.01 1.79
N VAL A 193 -19.40 -9.71 0.66
CA VAL A 193 -18.82 -11.06 0.59
C VAL A 193 -17.59 -11.12 -0.32
N SER A 194 -17.79 -10.84 -1.62
CA SER A 194 -16.76 -10.95 -2.64
C SER A 194 -16.96 -9.96 -3.79
N CYS A 195 -15.91 -9.80 -4.57
CA CYS A 195 -15.88 -9.06 -5.83
C CYS A 195 -15.06 -9.87 -6.85
N PRO A 196 -15.05 -9.48 -8.14
CA PRO A 196 -14.23 -10.14 -9.17
C PRO A 196 -12.76 -10.33 -8.76
N HIS A 197 -12.18 -9.34 -8.07
CA HIS A 197 -10.78 -9.37 -7.63
C HIS A 197 -10.45 -10.37 -6.52
N CYS A 198 -11.42 -10.85 -5.75
CA CYS A 198 -11.16 -11.78 -4.63
C CYS A 198 -12.03 -13.04 -4.62
N PHE A 199 -13.00 -13.16 -5.53
CA PHE A 199 -13.91 -14.30 -5.58
C PHE A 199 -13.16 -15.64 -5.71
N ALA A 200 -12.16 -15.69 -6.59
CA ALA A 200 -11.36 -16.90 -6.83
C ALA A 200 -10.34 -17.19 -5.71
N GLN A 201 -9.93 -16.18 -4.95
CA GLN A 201 -8.95 -16.34 -3.87
C GLN A 201 -9.57 -16.82 -2.55
N LYS A 202 -10.90 -16.70 -2.42
CA LYS A 202 -11.63 -17.03 -1.19
C LYS A 202 -12.21 -18.43 -1.25
N SER A 203 -12.06 -19.17 -0.16
CA SER A 203 -12.76 -20.44 0.01
C SER A 203 -14.27 -20.23 0.22
N ASP A 204 -15.06 -21.27 -0.02
CA ASP A 204 -16.51 -21.21 0.22
C ASP A 204 -16.83 -20.99 1.71
N GLU A 205 -16.00 -21.52 2.62
CA GLU A 205 -16.11 -21.25 4.05
C GLU A 205 -15.86 -19.77 4.39
N GLU A 206 -14.89 -19.13 3.73
CA GLU A 206 -14.64 -17.69 3.89
C GLU A 206 -15.79 -16.85 3.37
N LYS A 207 -16.38 -17.23 2.24
CA LYS A 207 -17.57 -16.58 1.68
C LYS A 207 -18.76 -16.73 2.62
N GLU A 208 -19.01 -17.92 3.18
CA GLU A 208 -20.12 -18.13 4.10
C GLU A 208 -19.94 -17.38 5.42
N ARG A 209 -18.72 -17.31 5.96
CA ARG A 209 -18.42 -16.44 7.12
C ARG A 209 -18.67 -14.97 6.80
N ALA A 210 -18.34 -14.51 5.61
CA ALA A 210 -18.61 -13.14 5.19
C ALA A 210 -20.12 -12.87 5.07
N ARG A 211 -20.90 -13.79 4.47
CA ARG A 211 -22.37 -13.72 4.45
C ARG A 211 -22.97 -13.68 5.84
N ALA A 212 -22.47 -14.51 6.76
CA ALA A 212 -22.93 -14.49 8.15
C ALA A 212 -22.68 -13.13 8.84
N ARG A 213 -21.51 -12.51 8.61
CA ARG A 213 -21.21 -11.16 9.11
C ARG A 213 -22.11 -10.10 8.48
N GLN A 214 -22.39 -10.23 7.19
CA GLN A 214 -23.27 -9.31 6.47
C GLN A 214 -24.70 -9.37 7.02
N ARG A 215 -25.25 -10.59 7.20
CA ARG A 215 -26.55 -10.81 7.85
C ARG A 215 -26.63 -10.20 9.25
N GLN A 216 -25.56 -10.29 10.04
CA GLN A 216 -25.51 -9.64 11.36
C GLN A 216 -25.52 -8.11 11.27
N PHE A 217 -24.77 -7.54 10.33
CA PHE A 217 -24.74 -6.11 10.12
C PHE A 217 -26.09 -5.57 9.62
N GLU A 218 -26.74 -6.25 8.66
CA GLU A 218 -28.09 -5.88 8.20
C GLU A 218 -29.13 -5.96 9.31
N ARG A 219 -29.03 -6.97 10.18
CA ARG A 219 -29.99 -7.16 11.27
C ARG A 219 -29.79 -6.17 12.42
N TRP A 220 -28.55 -5.81 12.75
CA TRP A 220 -28.23 -5.12 14.00
C TRP A 220 -27.48 -3.78 13.82
N GLY A 221 -27.09 -3.43 12.59
CA GLY A 221 -26.18 -2.32 12.31
C GLY A 221 -24.74 -2.55 12.77
N ILE A 222 -24.45 -3.71 13.39
CA ILE A 222 -23.13 -4.04 13.93
C ILE A 222 -22.84 -5.54 13.89
N ILE A 223 -21.63 -5.91 13.46
CA ILE A 223 -21.15 -7.29 13.47
C ILE A 223 -21.02 -7.77 14.92
N GLY A 224 -21.60 -8.91 15.29
CA GLY A 224 -21.60 -9.46 16.66
C GLY A 224 -22.87 -9.19 17.46
N GLY A 225 -23.85 -8.46 16.91
CA GLY A 225 -25.14 -8.18 17.56
C GLY A 225 -25.07 -7.11 18.66
N PRO A 226 -26.20 -6.88 19.37
CA PRO A 226 -26.31 -5.82 20.38
C PRO A 226 -25.40 -6.00 21.60
N ASP A 227 -24.96 -7.24 21.88
CA ASP A 227 -24.10 -7.57 23.01
C ASP A 227 -22.60 -7.57 22.68
N LYS A 228 -22.21 -7.01 21.53
CA LYS A 228 -20.81 -7.01 21.09
C LYS A 228 -19.90 -6.37 22.16
N GLY A 229 -19.04 -7.20 22.76
CA GLY A 229 -18.10 -6.77 23.81
C GLY A 229 -18.65 -6.79 25.24
N ARG A 230 -19.93 -7.14 25.46
CA ARG A 230 -20.41 -7.51 26.79
C ARG A 230 -19.94 -8.93 27.09
N ARG A 231 -19.25 -9.13 28.21
CA ARG A 231 -19.11 -10.48 28.77
C ARG A 231 -20.54 -10.98 29.05
N PRO A 232 -20.89 -12.22 28.69
CA PRO A 232 -22.17 -12.77 29.10
C PRO A 232 -22.25 -12.64 30.62
N THR A 233 -23.31 -11.99 31.11
CA THR A 233 -23.61 -12.01 32.53
C THR A 233 -23.84 -13.47 32.89
N CYS A 234 -22.92 -14.03 33.67
CA CYS A 234 -23.10 -15.34 34.29
C CYS A 234 -24.41 -15.28 35.05
N GLU A 235 -25.45 -15.96 34.56
CA GLU A 235 -26.70 -16.11 35.29
C GLU A 235 -26.33 -16.82 36.59
N GLN A 236 -26.37 -16.08 37.70
CA GLN A 236 -26.28 -16.70 39.01
C GLN A 236 -27.51 -17.59 39.13
N GLU A 237 -27.28 -18.91 39.07
CA GLU A 237 -28.24 -19.91 39.49
C GLU A 237 -28.86 -19.45 40.81
N SER A 238 -30.14 -19.12 40.75
CA SER A 238 -30.94 -18.74 41.90
C SER A 238 -31.01 -19.93 42.85
N THR A 239 -30.08 -19.99 43.79
CA THR A 239 -30.11 -20.93 44.89
C THR A 239 -31.29 -20.60 45.79
N ASN A 240 -32.33 -21.40 45.61
CA ASN A 240 -33.44 -21.72 46.49
C ASN A 240 -33.24 -21.26 47.96
N ARG A 241 -33.75 -20.07 48.33
CA ARG A 241 -33.92 -19.65 49.73
C ARG A 241 -35.33 -20.00 50.19
N LYS A 242 -35.44 -21.02 51.05
CA LYS A 242 -36.69 -21.35 51.78
C LYS A 242 -37.16 -20.15 52.61
N PRO A 243 -38.48 -19.93 52.74
CA PRO A 243 -39.01 -18.85 53.58
C PRO A 243 -38.94 -19.25 55.06
N ASN A 244 -38.33 -18.39 55.87
CA ASN A 244 -38.26 -18.54 57.32
C ASN A 244 -39.61 -18.12 57.93
N GLN A 245 -40.33 -19.07 58.55
CA GLN A 245 -41.58 -18.78 59.27
C GLN A 245 -41.26 -18.13 60.62
N LEU A 246 -41.87 -16.96 60.85
CA LEU A 246 -41.98 -16.30 62.14
C LEU A 246 -43.13 -16.92 62.96
N SER A 247 -42.86 -17.30 64.21
CA SER A 247 -43.84 -17.30 65.31
C SER A 247 -43.09 -17.25 66.65
N ARG A 248 -42.97 -16.06 67.25
CA ARG A 248 -43.76 -15.52 68.39
C ARG A 248 -43.36 -16.09 69.76
N SER A 249 -42.88 -15.18 70.60
CA SER A 249 -42.75 -15.29 72.05
C SER A 249 -44.09 -15.52 72.73
N ILE A 250 -44.19 -16.53 73.60
CA ILE A 250 -44.30 -16.50 75.08
C ILE A 250 -44.08 -17.94 75.56
#